data_AF-A0A2H3H6F7-F1
#
_entry.id   AF-A0A2H3H6F7-F1
#
_cell.length_a   1.000
_cell.length_b   1.000
_cell.length_c   1.000
_cell.angle_alpha   90.00
_cell.angle_beta   90.00
_cell.angle_gamma   90.00
#
_symmetry.space_group_name_H-M   'P 1'
#
loop_
_entity.id
_entity.type
_entity.pdbx_description
1 polymer ?
#
loop_
_entity_poly.entity_id
_entity_poly.type
_entity_poly.pdbx_seq_one_letter_code
_entity_poly.pdbx_strand_id
1 'polypeptide(L)'
;MGPLAKLAGYAVQQATDTQAVIAAQDALLAFSSQVLDMWRLNRLSDIDPALEGNVLTQETIASTWPVLWNLLRKLMFGTVAILQAIVSRSLLDPRMLNDMAAPVIASKSLRILRNIFFISSRNGNSAFQVYNFTYLTSIDSISRSAPACHRFLQEFRPSEDASTSTTYLQRTLDLFYLNLSEHLPLSLPTDACDALIIKPAIAYISHEGPTTQNMVEIFESAHSAILSTISCPQHSSLTIELTPFYIALLFNSFPQHISSRQFRVAFKTVMQIVSPPFPIAELEPQLSETLLEMLRASISTASTSLLPPTADIVAQAAMEETQEERHSQQSSLALALVDSLPYLPLPLVEEWFTIAAQAMNEIEDPVLREPVKQRFLQILVSGELDVERAAIGVAWWGTRGGRTLILGVSAEPAMMSGALPGPDRSSHL
;
A
#
# COMPACT_ATOMS: atom_id res chain seq x y z
N MET A 1 -7.01 24.56 -25.10
CA MET A 1 -7.66 23.29 -24.69
C MET A 1 -8.80 23.47 -23.70
N GLY A 2 -8.69 24.27 -22.63
CA GLY A 2 -9.73 24.37 -21.59
C GLY A 2 -11.18 24.61 -22.07
N PRO A 3 -11.47 25.68 -22.85
CA PRO A 3 -12.84 25.93 -23.32
C PRO A 3 -13.39 24.84 -24.26
N LEU A 4 -12.54 24.28 -25.13
CA LEU A 4 -12.92 23.20 -26.04
C LEU A 4 -13.22 21.90 -25.29
N ALA A 5 -12.41 21.55 -24.29
CA ALA A 5 -12.66 20.36 -23.46
C ALA A 5 -13.95 20.50 -22.66
N LYS A 6 -14.25 21.70 -22.14
CA LYS A 6 -15.53 21.99 -21.47
C LYS A 6 -16.72 21.88 -22.43
N LEU A 7 -16.60 22.43 -23.64
CA LEU A 7 -17.63 22.33 -24.67
C LEU A 7 -17.87 20.87 -25.09
N ALA A 8 -16.80 20.10 -25.29
CA ALA A 8 -16.88 18.68 -25.61
C ALA A 8 -17.51 17.88 -24.46
N GLY A 9 -17.12 18.12 -23.21
CA GLY A 9 -17.74 17.50 -22.04
C GLY A 9 -19.23 17.84 -21.91
N TYR A 10 -19.61 19.09 -22.14
CA TYR A 10 -21.01 19.52 -22.18
C TYR A 10 -21.78 18.83 -23.31
N ALA A 11 -21.20 18.76 -24.52
CA ALA A 11 -21.81 18.05 -25.65
C ALA A 11 -22.02 16.56 -25.35
N VAL A 12 -21.06 15.90 -24.69
CA VAL A 12 -21.21 14.52 -24.23
C VAL A 12 -22.35 14.37 -23.23
N GLN A 13 -22.50 15.28 -22.28
CA GLN A 13 -23.57 15.23 -21.29
C GLN A 13 -24.96 15.46 -21.90
N GLN A 14 -25.06 16.34 -22.89
CA GLN A 14 -26.33 16.75 -23.50
C GLN A 14 -26.72 15.98 -24.77
N ALA A 15 -25.82 15.16 -25.33
CA ALA A 15 -26.11 14.42 -26.56
C ALA A 15 -27.29 13.46 -26.37
N THR A 16 -28.28 13.47 -27.26
CA THR A 16 -29.38 12.50 -27.20
C THR A 16 -28.99 11.13 -27.75
N ASP A 17 -27.99 11.09 -28.64
CA ASP A 17 -27.48 9.87 -29.25
C ASP A 17 -26.31 9.28 -28.44
N THR A 18 -26.55 8.12 -27.81
CA THR A 18 -25.54 7.36 -27.08
C THR A 18 -24.40 6.89 -28.00
N GLN A 19 -24.67 6.59 -29.27
CA GLN A 19 -23.64 6.10 -30.20
C GLN A 19 -22.62 7.20 -30.50
N ALA A 20 -23.06 8.45 -30.63
CA ALA A 20 -22.15 9.59 -30.76
C ALA A 20 -21.21 9.74 -29.55
N VAL A 21 -21.68 9.43 -28.33
CA VAL A 21 -20.82 9.44 -27.13
C VAL A 21 -19.81 8.31 -27.15
N ILE A 22 -20.21 7.10 -27.54
CA ILE A 22 -19.30 5.95 -27.68
C ILE A 22 -18.23 6.25 -28.74
N ALA A 23 -18.64 6.82 -29.89
CA ALA A 23 -17.71 7.24 -30.94
C ALA A 23 -16.75 8.33 -30.46
N ALA A 24 -17.20 9.26 -29.62
CA ALA A 24 -16.32 10.25 -29.00
C ALA A 24 -15.28 9.60 -28.06
N GLN A 25 -15.67 8.55 -27.32
CA GLN A 25 -14.73 7.77 -26.52
C GLN A 25 -13.70 7.06 -27.40
N ASP A 26 -14.12 6.47 -28.52
CA ASP A 26 -13.22 5.81 -29.48
C ASP A 26 -12.22 6.79 -30.10
N ALA A 27 -12.68 8.00 -30.46
CA ALA A 27 -11.80 9.06 -30.92
C ALA A 27 -10.79 9.49 -29.84
N LEU A 28 -11.23 9.57 -28.57
CA LEU A 28 -10.37 9.91 -27.45
C LEU A 28 -9.32 8.82 -27.17
N LEU A 29 -9.71 7.55 -27.31
CA LEU A 29 -8.80 6.40 -27.23
C LEU A 29 -7.75 6.46 -28.33
N ALA A 30 -8.17 6.61 -29.59
CA ALA A 30 -7.25 6.73 -30.72
C ALA A 30 -6.28 7.90 -30.53
N PHE A 31 -6.77 9.05 -30.07
CA PHE A 31 -5.95 10.21 -29.74
C PHE A 31 -4.92 9.89 -28.65
N SER A 32 -5.35 9.30 -27.53
CA SER A 32 -4.45 8.96 -26.42
C SER A 32 -3.37 7.96 -26.84
N SER A 33 -3.71 6.97 -27.67
CA SER A 33 -2.76 6.01 -28.24
C SER A 33 -1.71 6.71 -29.10
N GLN A 34 -2.13 7.61 -30.00
CA GLN A 34 -1.21 8.38 -30.82
C GLN A 34 -0.26 9.24 -29.97
N VAL A 35 -0.76 9.86 -28.89
CA VAL A 35 0.09 10.63 -27.97
C VAL A 35 1.15 9.74 -27.32
N LEU A 36 0.76 8.55 -26.83
CA LEU A 36 1.70 7.60 -26.24
C LEU A 36 2.74 7.12 -27.25
N ASP A 37 2.31 6.77 -28.47
CA ASP A 37 3.21 6.26 -29.51
C ASP A 37 4.22 7.34 -29.94
N MET A 38 3.75 8.59 -30.11
CA MET A 38 4.63 9.71 -30.42
C MET A 38 5.62 9.99 -29.27
N TRP A 39 5.20 9.84 -28.02
CA TRP A 39 6.10 9.97 -26.87
C TRP A 39 7.13 8.84 -26.85
N ARG A 40 6.71 7.59 -27.05
CA ARG A 40 7.58 6.41 -27.07
C ARG A 40 8.68 6.50 -28.13
N LEU A 41 8.40 7.09 -29.28
CA LEU A 41 9.40 7.31 -30.34
C LEU A 41 10.41 8.43 -30.02
N ASN A 42 10.14 9.22 -28.98
CA ASN A 42 11.02 10.30 -28.55
C ASN A 42 12.04 9.81 -27.53
N ARG A 43 13.31 10.19 -27.70
CA ARG A 43 14.39 9.88 -26.73
C ARG A 43 14.16 10.49 -25.34
N LEU A 44 13.34 11.53 -25.25
CA LEU A 44 12.95 12.16 -24.00
C LEU A 44 12.06 11.24 -23.13
N SER A 45 11.45 10.20 -23.71
CA SER A 45 10.57 9.28 -22.98
C SER A 45 11.29 8.37 -21.99
N ASP A 46 12.60 8.18 -22.17
CA ASP A 46 13.41 7.33 -21.30
C ASP A 46 14.12 8.12 -20.19
N ILE A 47 13.91 9.44 -20.12
CA ILE A 47 14.54 10.29 -19.11
C ILE A 47 13.74 10.22 -17.81
N ASP A 48 14.35 9.61 -16.79
CA ASP A 48 13.86 9.67 -15.42
C ASP A 48 13.86 11.15 -14.93
N PRO A 49 12.74 11.66 -14.37
CA PRO A 49 12.67 12.99 -13.75
C PRO A 49 13.86 13.32 -12.84
N ALA A 50 14.35 12.35 -12.08
CA ALA A 50 15.48 12.54 -11.16
C ALA A 50 16.81 12.82 -11.89
N LEU A 51 16.92 12.45 -13.18
CA LEU A 51 18.13 12.58 -13.98
C LEU A 51 18.05 13.73 -14.99
N GLU A 52 16.94 14.46 -15.05
CA GLU A 52 16.73 15.55 -16.02
C GLU A 52 17.85 16.60 -15.98
N GLY A 53 18.29 17.00 -14.78
CA GLY A 53 19.36 17.98 -14.60
C GLY A 53 20.73 17.53 -15.11
N ASN A 54 20.95 16.21 -15.21
CA ASN A 54 22.21 15.63 -15.67
C ASN A 54 22.22 15.36 -17.18
N VAL A 55 21.04 15.19 -17.79
CA VAL A 55 20.88 14.80 -19.20
C VAL A 55 20.54 15.99 -20.09
N LEU A 56 19.71 16.91 -19.62
CA LEU A 56 19.22 18.03 -20.42
C LEU A 56 20.15 19.25 -20.28
N THR A 57 20.30 20.01 -21.36
CA THR A 57 21.06 21.27 -21.31
C THR A 57 20.31 22.32 -20.49
N GLN A 58 21.05 23.23 -19.85
CA GLN A 58 20.46 24.29 -19.02
C GLN A 58 19.46 25.17 -19.83
N GLU A 59 19.76 25.42 -21.11
CA GLU A 59 18.84 26.12 -22.01
C GLU A 59 17.54 25.35 -22.23
N THR A 60 17.62 24.02 -22.42
CA THR A 60 16.44 23.15 -22.60
C THR A 60 15.58 23.15 -21.35
N ILE A 61 16.20 23.00 -20.18
CA ILE A 61 15.52 22.99 -18.87
C ILE A 61 14.81 24.33 -18.62
N ALA A 62 15.44 25.46 -18.98
CA ALA A 62 14.89 26.78 -18.72
C ALA A 62 13.79 27.21 -19.72
N SER A 63 13.84 26.74 -20.98
CA SER A 63 12.99 27.26 -22.05
C SER A 63 12.00 26.22 -22.62
N THR A 64 12.51 25.15 -23.23
CA THR A 64 11.72 24.25 -24.08
C THR A 64 11.02 23.17 -23.26
N TRP A 65 11.68 22.66 -22.22
CA TRP A 65 11.16 21.61 -21.35
C TRP A 65 9.87 22.02 -20.62
N PRO A 66 9.79 23.22 -19.99
CA PRO A 66 8.55 23.65 -19.33
C PRO A 66 7.41 23.87 -20.32
N VAL A 67 7.70 24.33 -21.54
CA VAL A 67 6.69 24.54 -22.59
C VAL A 67 6.09 23.21 -23.05
N LEU A 68 6.94 22.21 -23.29
CA LEU A 68 6.52 20.85 -23.64
C LEU A 68 5.61 20.25 -22.55
N TRP A 69 6.05 20.30 -21.28
CA TRP A 69 5.25 19.75 -20.18
C TRP A 69 3.96 20.51 -19.94
N ASN A 70 3.94 21.82 -20.13
CA ASN A 70 2.71 22.61 -20.06
C ASN A 70 1.72 22.22 -21.17
N LEU A 71 2.22 21.93 -22.38
CA LEU A 71 1.39 21.41 -23.47
C LEU A 71 0.82 20.03 -23.12
N LEU A 72 1.67 19.09 -22.72
CA LEU A 72 1.27 17.74 -22.31
C LEU A 72 0.24 17.77 -21.17
N ARG A 73 0.47 18.61 -20.17
CA ARG A 73 -0.47 18.79 -19.04
C ARG A 73 -1.83 19.33 -19.50
N LYS A 74 -1.85 20.31 -20.40
CA LYS A 74 -3.10 20.84 -20.99
C LYS A 74 -3.84 19.80 -21.83
N LEU A 75 -3.11 18.92 -22.52
CA LEU A 75 -3.69 17.80 -23.26
C LEU A 75 -4.32 16.79 -22.29
N MET A 76 -3.56 16.35 -21.28
CA MET A 76 -4.02 15.41 -20.25
C MET A 76 -5.27 15.93 -19.53
N PHE A 77 -5.28 17.18 -19.03
CA PHE A 77 -6.48 17.73 -18.38
C PHE A 77 -7.69 17.82 -19.32
N GLY A 78 -7.46 18.16 -20.60
CA GLY A 78 -8.53 18.19 -21.59
C GLY A 78 -9.13 16.80 -21.84
N THR A 79 -8.27 15.80 -22.02
CA THR A 79 -8.64 14.39 -22.19
C THR A 79 -9.43 13.88 -20.98
N VAL A 80 -8.93 14.08 -19.77
CA VAL A 80 -9.58 13.60 -18.54
C VAL A 80 -10.91 14.30 -18.30
N ALA A 81 -11.04 15.59 -18.61
CA ALA A 81 -12.32 16.31 -18.49
C ALA A 81 -13.39 15.76 -19.44
N ILE A 82 -13.03 15.45 -20.68
CA ILE A 82 -13.96 14.83 -21.64
C ILE A 82 -14.30 13.40 -21.19
N LEU A 83 -13.29 12.64 -20.76
CA LEU A 83 -13.46 11.26 -20.31
C LEU A 83 -14.37 11.19 -19.07
N GLN A 84 -14.23 12.12 -18.13
CA GLN A 84 -15.10 12.20 -16.95
C GLN A 84 -16.56 12.41 -17.35
N ALA A 85 -16.84 13.25 -18.35
CA ALA A 85 -18.21 13.43 -18.85
C ALA A 85 -18.78 12.13 -19.43
N ILE A 86 -17.97 11.36 -20.16
CA ILE A 86 -18.34 10.05 -20.74
C ILE A 86 -18.62 9.04 -19.61
N VAL A 87 -17.71 8.91 -18.65
CA VAL A 87 -17.85 7.98 -17.51
C VAL A 87 -19.02 8.35 -16.61
N SER A 88 -19.24 9.64 -16.35
CA SER A 88 -20.41 10.07 -15.55
C SER A 88 -21.72 9.73 -16.25
N ARG A 89 -21.76 9.90 -17.58
CA ARG A 89 -22.92 9.52 -18.38
C ARG A 89 -23.12 8.01 -18.41
N SER A 90 -22.05 7.21 -18.45
CA SER A 90 -22.19 5.76 -18.48
C SER A 90 -22.84 5.18 -17.22
N LEU A 91 -22.82 5.92 -16.11
CA LEU A 91 -23.54 5.57 -14.88
C LEU A 91 -25.05 5.85 -14.95
N LEU A 92 -25.50 6.71 -15.87
CA LEU A 92 -26.88 7.21 -15.92
C LEU A 92 -27.63 6.75 -17.18
N ASP A 93 -26.95 6.56 -18.31
CA ASP A 93 -27.54 6.13 -19.57
C ASP A 93 -27.73 4.61 -19.58
N PRO A 94 -28.98 4.08 -19.60
CA PRO A 94 -29.24 2.63 -19.55
C PRO A 94 -28.59 1.86 -20.71
N ARG A 95 -28.35 2.52 -21.85
CA ARG A 95 -27.68 1.90 -23.02
C ARG A 95 -26.18 1.72 -22.80
N MET A 96 -25.60 2.45 -21.84
CA MET A 96 -24.20 2.35 -21.45
C MET A 96 -24.02 1.52 -20.18
N LEU A 97 -25.01 1.50 -19.28
CA LEU A 97 -24.96 0.84 -17.97
C LEU A 97 -25.16 -0.68 -17.99
N ASN A 98 -25.46 -1.28 -19.15
CA ASN A 98 -25.70 -2.73 -19.23
C ASN A 98 -24.40 -3.56 -19.15
N ASP A 99 -24.56 -4.85 -18.83
CA ASP A 99 -23.45 -5.80 -18.59
C ASP A 99 -22.50 -5.99 -19.77
N MET A 100 -22.92 -5.63 -20.99
CA MET A 100 -22.08 -5.74 -22.18
C MET A 100 -21.31 -4.44 -22.45
N ALA A 101 -21.98 -3.29 -22.36
CA ALA A 101 -21.40 -2.00 -22.69
C ALA A 101 -20.53 -1.44 -21.56
N ALA A 102 -20.96 -1.57 -20.30
CA ALA A 102 -20.28 -0.95 -19.17
C ALA A 102 -18.82 -1.42 -19.01
N PRO A 103 -18.51 -2.74 -19.09
CA PRO A 103 -17.11 -3.19 -19.01
C PRO A 103 -16.26 -2.72 -20.19
N VAL A 104 -16.85 -2.62 -21.40
CA VAL A 104 -16.14 -2.12 -22.59
C VAL A 104 -15.80 -0.64 -22.46
N ILE A 105 -16.76 0.18 -22.00
CA ILE A 105 -16.55 1.60 -21.74
C ILE A 105 -15.48 1.77 -20.66
N ALA A 106 -15.56 1.01 -19.57
CA ALA A 106 -14.58 1.03 -18.49
C ALA A 106 -13.18 0.65 -18.96
N SER A 107 -13.02 -0.44 -19.72
CA SER A 107 -11.75 -0.83 -20.32
C SER A 107 -11.18 0.27 -21.22
N LYS A 108 -11.99 0.89 -22.08
CA LYS A 108 -11.53 1.99 -22.93
C LYS A 108 -11.10 3.21 -22.10
N SER A 109 -11.82 3.57 -21.05
CA SER A 109 -11.47 4.66 -20.15
C SER A 109 -10.13 4.41 -19.45
N LEU A 110 -9.93 3.20 -18.91
CA LEU A 110 -8.68 2.82 -18.25
C LEU A 110 -7.51 2.78 -19.25
N ARG A 111 -7.72 2.36 -20.51
CA ARG A 111 -6.72 2.45 -21.58
C ARG A 111 -6.33 3.89 -21.89
N ILE A 112 -7.30 4.81 -21.96
CA ILE A 112 -7.03 6.24 -22.16
C ILE A 112 -6.17 6.78 -21.01
N LEU A 113 -6.54 6.49 -19.76
CA LEU A 113 -5.79 6.92 -18.57
C LEU A 113 -4.38 6.34 -18.54
N ARG A 114 -4.22 5.05 -18.88
CA ARG A 114 -2.92 4.40 -19.04
C ARG A 114 -2.05 5.11 -20.07
N ASN A 115 -2.61 5.43 -21.24
CA ASN A 115 -1.85 6.04 -22.34
C ASN A 115 -1.31 7.44 -22.01
N ILE A 116 -2.00 8.18 -21.14
CA ILE A 116 -1.56 9.50 -20.67
C ILE A 116 -0.86 9.44 -19.31
N PHE A 117 -0.62 8.24 -18.76
CA PHE A 117 -0.14 8.09 -17.39
C PHE A 117 1.24 8.70 -17.18
N PHE A 118 2.12 8.63 -18.19
CA PHE A 118 3.43 9.29 -18.15
C PHE A 118 3.37 10.82 -17.96
N ILE A 119 2.21 11.43 -18.21
CA ILE A 119 1.93 12.85 -17.96
C ILE A 119 1.34 13.03 -16.56
N SER A 120 0.41 12.14 -16.16
CA SER A 120 -0.30 12.26 -14.88
C SER A 120 0.54 11.84 -13.67
N SER A 121 1.50 10.92 -13.84
CA SER A 121 2.39 10.48 -12.76
C SER A 121 3.36 11.58 -12.31
N ARG A 122 3.66 12.55 -13.17
CA ARG A 122 4.60 13.64 -12.86
C ARG A 122 3.94 14.75 -12.03
N ASN A 123 4.66 15.23 -11.01
CA ASN A 123 4.32 16.40 -10.19
C ASN A 123 2.91 16.35 -9.58
N GLY A 124 2.42 15.17 -9.20
CA GLY A 124 1.08 15.00 -8.61
C GLY A 124 -0.06 15.36 -9.56
N ASN A 125 0.18 15.34 -10.88
CA ASN A 125 -0.84 15.68 -11.88
C ASN A 125 -2.04 14.72 -11.87
N SER A 126 -1.98 13.56 -11.21
CA SER A 126 -3.10 12.63 -11.01
C SER A 126 -3.96 12.96 -9.79
N ALA A 127 -3.53 13.83 -8.88
CA ALA A 127 -4.18 14.04 -7.58
C ALA A 127 -5.51 14.83 -7.63
N PHE A 128 -5.96 15.27 -8.81
CA PHE A 128 -7.17 16.07 -8.93
C PHE A 128 -8.43 15.20 -8.99
N GLN A 129 -9.50 15.68 -8.36
CA GLN A 129 -10.74 14.92 -8.15
C GLN A 129 -11.36 14.35 -9.43
N VAL A 130 -11.28 15.06 -10.55
CA VAL A 130 -11.85 14.60 -11.84
C VAL A 130 -11.10 13.37 -12.37
N TYR A 131 -9.77 13.28 -12.17
CA TYR A 131 -9.00 12.09 -12.51
C TYR A 131 -9.40 10.92 -11.62
N ASN A 132 -9.38 11.11 -10.31
CA ASN A 132 -9.71 10.06 -9.33
C ASN A 132 -11.12 9.52 -9.53
N PHE A 133 -12.10 10.40 -9.75
CA PHE A 133 -13.46 9.98 -10.09
C PHE A 133 -13.47 9.09 -11.34
N THR A 134 -12.81 9.52 -12.42
CA THR A 134 -12.79 8.77 -13.68
C THR A 134 -12.10 7.42 -13.55
N TYR A 135 -10.97 7.39 -12.83
CA TYR A 135 -10.17 6.20 -12.58
C TYR A 135 -10.93 5.18 -11.73
N LEU A 136 -11.35 5.57 -10.51
CA LEU A 136 -12.03 4.68 -9.57
C LEU A 136 -13.38 4.21 -10.10
N THR A 137 -14.18 5.10 -10.73
CA THR A 137 -15.46 4.70 -11.34
C THR A 137 -15.26 3.69 -12.46
N SER A 138 -14.19 3.83 -13.25
CA SER A 138 -13.89 2.85 -14.31
C SER A 138 -13.43 1.52 -13.71
N ILE A 139 -12.69 1.52 -12.60
CA ILE A 139 -12.34 0.31 -11.86
C ILE A 139 -13.59 -0.38 -11.30
N ASP A 140 -14.46 0.37 -10.63
CA ASP A 140 -15.73 -0.15 -10.09
C ASP A 140 -16.67 -0.71 -11.17
N SER A 141 -16.59 -0.17 -12.38
CA SER A 141 -17.38 -0.64 -13.50
C SER A 141 -16.78 -1.89 -14.17
N ILE A 142 -15.45 -1.99 -14.29
CA ILE A 142 -14.81 -3.17 -14.90
C ILE A 142 -14.80 -4.37 -13.94
N SER A 143 -14.65 -4.14 -12.63
CA SER A 143 -14.60 -5.17 -11.57
C SER A 143 -15.87 -6.04 -11.52
N ARG A 144 -17.00 -5.53 -12.01
CA ARG A 144 -18.25 -6.31 -12.14
C ARG A 144 -18.17 -7.41 -13.21
N SER A 145 -17.13 -7.44 -14.04
CA SER A 145 -16.95 -8.40 -15.13
C SER A 145 -15.57 -9.04 -15.06
N ALA A 146 -15.50 -10.21 -14.40
CA ALA A 146 -14.27 -11.03 -14.34
C ALA A 146 -13.60 -11.25 -15.71
N PRO A 147 -14.33 -11.56 -16.81
CA PRO A 147 -13.71 -11.71 -18.13
C PRO A 147 -13.13 -10.41 -18.70
N ALA A 148 -13.67 -9.24 -18.32
CA ALA A 148 -13.13 -7.95 -18.74
C ALA A 148 -11.86 -7.60 -17.96
N CYS A 149 -11.86 -7.82 -16.64
CA CYS A 149 -10.67 -7.67 -15.79
C CYS A 149 -9.51 -8.55 -16.30
N HIS A 150 -9.78 -9.83 -16.54
CA HIS A 150 -8.79 -10.77 -17.03
C HIS A 150 -8.19 -10.32 -18.38
N ARG A 151 -9.03 -9.99 -19.37
CA ARG A 151 -8.55 -9.50 -20.67
C ARG A 151 -7.73 -8.22 -20.56
N PHE A 152 -8.18 -7.28 -19.73
CA PHE A 152 -7.49 -6.00 -19.57
C PHE A 152 -6.08 -6.20 -18.97
N LEU A 153 -5.97 -6.96 -17.89
CA LEU A 153 -4.67 -7.25 -17.29
C LEU A 153 -3.78 -8.08 -18.23
N GLN A 154 -4.34 -9.07 -18.92
CA GLN A 154 -3.59 -9.87 -19.88
C GLN A 154 -3.04 -9.03 -21.06
N GLU A 155 -3.80 -8.03 -21.55
CA GLU A 155 -3.38 -7.16 -22.66
C GLU A 155 -2.12 -6.33 -22.31
N PHE A 156 -1.98 -5.91 -21.06
CA PHE A 156 -0.93 -4.99 -20.61
C PHE A 156 0.03 -5.58 -19.59
N ARG A 157 0.02 -6.90 -19.44
CA ARG A 157 0.86 -7.61 -18.48
C ARG A 157 2.34 -7.25 -18.69
N PRO A 158 3.06 -6.82 -17.63
CA PRO A 158 4.51 -6.61 -17.70
C PRO A 158 5.26 -7.88 -18.08
N SER A 159 6.39 -7.72 -18.78
CA SER A 159 7.29 -8.83 -19.10
C SER A 159 7.89 -9.45 -17.84
N GLU A 160 8.24 -10.74 -17.87
CA GLU A 160 8.84 -11.41 -16.71
C GLU A 160 10.22 -10.81 -16.33
N ASP A 161 10.96 -10.29 -17.31
CA ASP A 161 12.26 -9.62 -17.11
C ASP A 161 12.15 -8.10 -16.86
N ALA A 162 10.95 -7.60 -16.51
CA ALA A 162 10.68 -6.17 -16.49
C ALA A 162 11.50 -5.37 -15.46
N SER A 163 12.10 -6.01 -14.46
CA SER A 163 12.93 -5.31 -13.48
C SER A 163 14.34 -4.97 -13.98
N THR A 164 14.88 -5.67 -14.98
CA THR A 164 16.31 -5.52 -15.36
C THR A 164 16.54 -4.73 -16.65
N SER A 165 15.57 -4.72 -17.58
CA SER A 165 15.80 -4.25 -18.96
C SER A 165 14.82 -3.17 -19.43
N THR A 166 14.05 -2.59 -18.50
CA THR A 166 12.88 -1.78 -18.88
C THR A 166 13.21 -0.28 -18.92
N THR A 167 12.76 0.38 -19.98
CA THR A 167 12.83 1.83 -20.16
C THR A 167 11.99 2.56 -19.09
N TYR A 168 12.33 3.82 -18.79
CA TYR A 168 11.57 4.63 -17.83
C TYR A 168 10.09 4.74 -18.20
N LEU A 169 9.78 4.93 -19.48
CA LEU A 169 8.38 4.97 -19.96
C LEU A 169 7.66 3.65 -19.65
N GLN A 170 8.29 2.51 -19.91
CA GLN A 170 7.65 1.23 -19.69
C GLN A 170 7.45 0.97 -18.19
N ARG A 171 8.45 1.28 -17.34
CA ARG A 171 8.29 1.25 -15.87
C ARG A 171 7.13 2.12 -15.38
N THR A 172 6.95 3.28 -15.99
CA THR A 172 5.80 4.15 -15.70
C THR A 172 4.47 3.49 -16.08
N LEU A 173 4.40 2.78 -17.20
CA LEU A 173 3.20 2.03 -17.58
C LEU A 173 2.97 0.80 -16.68
N ASP A 174 4.04 0.16 -16.22
CA ASP A 174 4.00 -0.96 -15.29
C ASP A 174 3.55 -0.49 -13.89
N LEU A 175 3.92 0.73 -13.47
CA LEU A 175 3.37 1.39 -12.28
C LEU A 175 1.85 1.57 -12.39
N PHE A 176 1.33 2.02 -13.54
CA PHE A 176 -0.12 2.09 -13.75
C PHE A 176 -0.78 0.72 -13.65
N TYR A 177 -0.13 -0.30 -14.23
CA TYR A 177 -0.60 -1.68 -14.19
C TYR A 177 -0.72 -2.21 -12.75
N LEU A 178 0.34 -2.04 -11.94
CA LEU A 178 0.38 -2.53 -10.56
C LEU A 178 -0.63 -1.81 -9.66
N ASN A 179 -0.75 -0.47 -9.80
CA ASN A 179 -1.78 0.29 -9.08
C ASN A 179 -3.20 -0.16 -9.45
N LEU A 180 -3.43 -0.49 -10.73
CA LEU A 180 -4.75 -0.97 -11.16
C LEU A 180 -5.01 -2.40 -10.70
N SER A 181 -3.99 -3.27 -10.74
CA SER A 181 -4.13 -4.69 -10.39
C SER A 181 -4.47 -4.89 -8.92
N GLU A 182 -4.02 -4.00 -8.04
CA GLU A 182 -4.39 -3.97 -6.61
C GLU A 182 -5.91 -4.01 -6.38
N HIS A 183 -6.71 -3.40 -7.26
CA HIS A 183 -8.16 -3.29 -7.08
C HIS A 183 -8.98 -4.48 -7.60
N LEU A 184 -8.34 -5.42 -8.31
CA LEU A 184 -9.03 -6.49 -9.04
C LEU A 184 -9.01 -7.90 -8.44
N PRO A 185 -8.28 -8.25 -7.35
CA PRO A 185 -8.20 -9.65 -6.92
C PRO A 185 -9.57 -10.29 -6.61
N LEU A 186 -10.49 -9.55 -5.97
CA LEU A 186 -11.85 -10.04 -5.68
C LEU A 186 -12.64 -10.43 -6.95
N SER A 187 -12.30 -9.85 -8.09
CA SER A 187 -13.02 -10.06 -9.36
C SER A 187 -12.40 -11.16 -10.23
N LEU A 188 -11.25 -11.72 -9.83
CA LEU A 188 -10.47 -12.65 -10.63
C LEU A 188 -10.44 -14.04 -10.00
N PRO A 189 -10.30 -15.12 -10.79
CA PRO A 189 -10.02 -16.44 -10.26
C PRO A 189 -8.57 -16.53 -9.75
N THR A 190 -8.32 -17.42 -8.78
CA THR A 190 -7.04 -17.55 -8.07
C THR A 190 -5.83 -17.73 -9.00
N ASP A 191 -5.97 -18.56 -10.02
CA ASP A 191 -4.99 -18.82 -11.07
C ASP A 191 -4.68 -17.58 -11.94
N ALA A 192 -5.68 -16.72 -12.18
CA ALA A 192 -5.44 -15.43 -12.83
C ALA A 192 -4.76 -14.43 -11.88
N CYS A 193 -5.06 -14.43 -10.58
CA CYS A 193 -4.37 -13.58 -9.61
C CYS A 193 -2.87 -13.95 -9.53
N ASP A 194 -2.53 -15.25 -9.48
CA ASP A 194 -1.14 -15.69 -9.52
C ASP A 194 -0.44 -15.22 -10.81
N ALA A 195 -1.04 -15.51 -11.97
CA ALA A 195 -0.43 -15.21 -13.25
C ALA A 195 -0.34 -13.71 -13.56
N LEU A 196 -1.36 -12.93 -13.23
CA LEU A 196 -1.50 -11.54 -13.68
C LEU A 196 -1.10 -10.52 -12.60
N ILE A 197 -1.12 -10.88 -11.32
CA ILE A 197 -0.83 -9.93 -10.23
C ILE A 197 0.45 -10.34 -9.52
N ILE A 198 0.50 -11.55 -8.97
CA ILE A 198 1.61 -12.01 -8.13
C ILE A 198 2.92 -12.08 -8.92
N LYS A 199 2.95 -12.80 -10.06
CA LYS A 199 4.18 -12.95 -10.86
C LYS A 199 4.78 -11.63 -11.32
N PRO A 200 4.01 -10.68 -11.91
CA PRO A 200 4.54 -9.36 -12.25
C PRO A 200 5.00 -8.55 -11.04
N ALA A 201 4.32 -8.63 -9.90
CA ALA A 201 4.72 -7.91 -8.69
C ALA A 201 6.04 -8.46 -8.11
N ILE A 202 6.21 -9.78 -8.06
CA ILE A 202 7.45 -10.42 -7.58
C ILE A 202 8.67 -9.99 -8.42
N ALA A 203 8.49 -9.83 -9.74
CA ALA A 203 9.58 -9.40 -10.62
C ALA A 203 10.18 -8.05 -10.20
N TYR A 204 9.36 -7.13 -9.69
CA TYR A 204 9.80 -5.82 -9.20
C TYR A 204 10.29 -5.84 -7.75
N ILE A 205 9.69 -6.65 -6.87
CA ILE A 205 10.13 -6.77 -5.48
C ILE A 205 11.52 -7.42 -5.40
N SER A 206 11.82 -8.34 -6.32
CA SER A 206 13.11 -9.05 -6.37
C SER A 206 14.22 -8.22 -7.05
N HIS A 207 13.99 -6.94 -7.34
CA HIS A 207 14.96 -6.10 -8.03
C HIS A 207 16.07 -5.62 -7.10
N GLU A 208 17.33 -5.94 -7.43
CA GLU A 208 18.52 -5.55 -6.66
C GLU A 208 19.24 -4.29 -7.21
N GLY A 209 18.61 -3.53 -8.10
CA GLY A 209 19.24 -2.37 -8.75
C GLY A 209 19.06 -1.04 -7.98
N PRO A 210 19.60 0.06 -8.54
CA PRO A 210 19.61 1.36 -7.88
C PRO A 210 18.19 1.88 -7.62
N THR A 211 17.96 2.32 -6.38
CA THR A 211 16.67 2.83 -5.91
C THR A 211 16.46 4.27 -6.39
N THR A 212 15.82 4.44 -7.55
CA THR A 212 15.27 5.74 -7.97
C THR A 212 13.87 5.95 -7.37
N GLN A 213 13.39 7.19 -7.28
CA GLN A 213 12.05 7.49 -6.76
C GLN A 213 10.96 6.70 -7.50
N ASN A 214 11.08 6.56 -8.82
CA ASN A 214 10.13 5.77 -9.61
C ASN A 214 10.19 4.27 -9.26
N MET A 215 11.37 3.73 -8.95
CA MET A 215 11.50 2.34 -8.51
C MET A 215 10.89 2.12 -7.13
N VAL A 216 10.98 3.11 -6.22
CA VAL A 216 10.30 3.05 -4.91
C VAL A 216 8.79 2.97 -5.10
N GLU A 217 8.21 3.85 -5.92
CA GLU A 217 6.76 3.84 -6.20
C GLU A 217 6.30 2.50 -6.80
N ILE A 218 7.06 1.95 -7.76
CA ILE A 218 6.75 0.64 -8.36
C ILE A 218 6.83 -0.48 -7.35
N PHE A 219 7.85 -0.44 -6.50
CA PHE A 219 8.06 -1.41 -5.45
C PHE A 219 6.91 -1.39 -4.44
N GLU A 220 6.46 -0.20 -4.03
CA GLU A 220 5.30 -0.02 -3.16
C GLU A 220 4.01 -0.53 -3.81
N SER A 221 3.75 -0.17 -5.07
CA SER A 221 2.58 -0.67 -5.81
C SER A 221 2.61 -2.20 -5.96
N ALA A 222 3.79 -2.80 -6.17
CA ALA A 222 3.94 -4.25 -6.24
C ALA A 222 3.58 -4.92 -4.91
N HIS A 223 4.03 -4.36 -3.78
CA HIS A 223 3.63 -4.85 -2.46
C HIS A 223 2.13 -4.74 -2.22
N SER A 224 1.53 -3.59 -2.52
CA SER A 224 0.09 -3.38 -2.34
C SER A 224 -0.73 -4.37 -3.17
N ALA A 225 -0.31 -4.65 -4.41
CA ALA A 225 -0.98 -5.62 -5.27
C ALA A 225 -0.92 -7.06 -4.72
N ILE A 226 0.22 -7.47 -4.16
CA ILE A 226 0.35 -8.77 -3.48
C ILE A 226 -0.53 -8.81 -2.23
N LEU A 227 -0.43 -7.80 -1.36
CA LEU A 227 -1.19 -7.71 -0.11
C LEU A 227 -2.71 -7.75 -0.38
N SER A 228 -3.18 -7.02 -1.38
CA SER A 228 -4.58 -7.05 -1.80
C SER A 228 -5.02 -8.45 -2.24
N THR A 229 -4.16 -9.16 -2.97
CA THR A 229 -4.45 -10.53 -3.42
C THR A 229 -4.56 -11.51 -2.25
N ILE A 230 -3.59 -11.50 -1.33
CA ILE A 230 -3.61 -12.42 -0.18
C ILE A 230 -4.67 -12.05 0.86
N SER A 231 -5.12 -10.80 0.88
CA SER A 231 -6.22 -10.35 1.74
C SER A 231 -7.59 -10.90 1.31
N CYS A 232 -7.69 -11.45 0.09
CA CYS A 232 -8.95 -11.97 -0.43
C CYS A 232 -9.17 -13.43 0.03
N PRO A 233 -10.22 -13.72 0.84
CA PRO A 233 -10.42 -15.06 1.40
C PRO A 233 -10.57 -16.17 0.35
N GLN A 234 -11.09 -15.85 -0.84
CA GLN A 234 -11.25 -16.78 -1.96
C GLN A 234 -9.91 -17.29 -2.54
N HIS A 235 -8.78 -16.66 -2.20
CA HIS A 235 -7.43 -17.04 -2.62
C HIS A 235 -6.64 -17.72 -1.50
N SER A 236 -7.32 -18.34 -0.52
CA SER A 236 -6.66 -18.96 0.65
C SER A 236 -5.56 -19.95 0.27
N SER A 237 -5.75 -20.79 -0.76
CA SER A 237 -4.73 -21.76 -1.21
C SER A 237 -3.46 -21.09 -1.71
N LEU A 238 -3.61 -20.06 -2.54
CA LEU A 238 -2.48 -19.26 -3.06
C LEU A 238 -1.81 -18.48 -1.91
N THR A 239 -2.59 -17.99 -0.96
CA THR A 239 -2.08 -17.25 0.19
C THR A 239 -1.21 -18.12 1.08
N ILE A 240 -1.64 -19.36 1.37
CA ILE A 240 -0.88 -20.32 2.16
C ILE A 240 0.49 -20.60 1.51
N GLU A 241 0.51 -20.81 0.18
CA GLU A 241 1.75 -21.07 -0.57
C GLU A 241 2.68 -19.84 -0.63
N LEU A 242 2.11 -18.66 -0.87
CA LEU A 242 2.88 -17.44 -1.12
C LEU A 242 3.41 -16.78 0.17
N THR A 243 2.67 -16.87 1.28
CA THR A 243 2.94 -16.06 2.49
C THR A 243 4.37 -16.23 3.04
N PRO A 244 4.91 -17.45 3.22
CA PRO A 244 6.27 -17.62 3.72
C PRO A 244 7.32 -16.95 2.82
N PHE A 245 7.15 -17.08 1.50
CA PHE A 245 8.03 -16.47 0.51
C PHE A 245 7.93 -14.94 0.53
N TYR A 246 6.70 -14.39 0.58
CA TYR A 246 6.48 -12.96 0.67
C TYR A 246 7.09 -12.34 1.93
N ILE A 247 6.98 -13.01 3.09
CA ILE A 247 7.59 -12.56 4.34
C ILE A 247 9.11 -12.58 4.26
N ALA A 248 9.72 -13.60 3.63
CA ALA A 248 11.16 -13.61 3.37
C ALA A 248 11.60 -12.43 2.48
N LEU A 249 10.83 -12.11 1.43
CA LEU A 249 11.08 -10.90 0.62
C LEU A 249 10.96 -9.63 1.46
N LEU A 250 9.94 -9.51 2.30
CA LEU A 250 9.73 -8.35 3.18
C LEU A 250 10.93 -8.12 4.12
N PHE A 251 11.48 -9.20 4.69
CA PHE A 251 12.71 -9.12 5.50
C PHE A 251 13.93 -8.69 4.68
N ASN A 252 14.10 -9.20 3.47
CA ASN A 252 15.22 -8.82 2.60
C ASN A 252 15.12 -7.35 2.14
N SER A 253 13.91 -6.84 1.96
CA SER A 253 13.66 -5.46 1.53
C SER A 253 13.83 -4.44 2.66
N PHE A 254 13.61 -4.81 3.92
CA PHE A 254 13.79 -3.92 5.07
C PHE A 254 15.22 -4.00 5.64
N PRO A 255 15.94 -2.87 5.84
CA PRO A 255 15.46 -1.48 5.80
C PRO A 255 15.83 -0.69 4.53
N GLN A 256 16.33 -1.35 3.49
CA GLN A 256 16.92 -0.65 2.33
C GLN A 256 15.88 -0.09 1.36
N HIS A 257 14.79 -0.83 1.13
CA HIS A 257 13.78 -0.53 0.12
C HIS A 257 12.43 -0.16 0.72
N ILE A 258 12.19 -0.46 2.01
CA ILE A 258 10.97 -0.08 2.73
C ILE A 258 11.27 0.58 4.07
N SER A 259 10.38 1.49 4.46
CA SER A 259 10.40 2.13 5.76
C SER A 259 9.95 1.17 6.87
N SER A 260 10.30 1.51 8.12
CA SER A 260 9.81 0.81 9.31
C SER A 260 8.29 0.73 9.36
N ARG A 261 7.61 1.83 8.98
CA ARG A 261 6.15 1.88 8.92
C ARG A 261 5.58 0.92 7.88
N GLN A 262 6.13 0.92 6.67
CA GLN A 262 5.68 0.01 5.59
C GLN A 262 5.88 -1.46 5.97
N PHE A 263 7.05 -1.79 6.53
CA PHE A 263 7.32 -3.13 7.05
C PHE A 263 6.27 -3.55 8.09
N ARG A 264 6.05 -2.72 9.11
CA ARG A 264 5.08 -2.99 10.19
C ARG A 264 3.67 -3.18 9.65
N VAL A 265 3.21 -2.31 8.74
CA VAL A 265 1.87 -2.42 8.13
C VAL A 265 1.73 -3.68 7.30
N ALA A 266 2.74 -4.02 6.48
CA ALA A 266 2.72 -5.23 5.67
C ALA A 266 2.70 -6.50 6.54
N PHE A 267 3.61 -6.59 7.51
CA PHE A 267 3.70 -7.74 8.42
C PHE A 267 2.41 -7.89 9.25
N LYS A 268 1.89 -6.79 9.80
CA LYS A 268 0.62 -6.76 10.53
C LYS A 268 -0.54 -7.25 9.68
N THR A 269 -0.62 -6.80 8.42
CA THR A 269 -1.66 -7.23 7.47
C THR A 269 -1.57 -8.75 7.22
N VAL A 270 -0.37 -9.28 7.00
CA VAL A 270 -0.18 -10.73 6.86
C VAL A 270 -0.61 -11.48 8.12
N MET A 271 -0.21 -10.99 9.30
CA MET A 271 -0.59 -11.58 10.58
C MET A 271 -2.11 -11.60 10.79
N GLN A 272 -2.82 -10.55 10.38
CA GLN A 272 -4.29 -10.55 10.39
C GLN A 272 -4.86 -11.66 9.50
N ILE A 273 -4.34 -11.81 8.27
CA ILE A 273 -4.83 -12.77 7.28
C ILE A 273 -4.62 -14.22 7.73
N VAL A 274 -3.49 -14.54 8.37
CA VAL A 274 -3.18 -15.90 8.82
C VAL A 274 -3.71 -16.23 10.22
N SER A 275 -4.49 -15.32 10.82
CA SER A 275 -5.04 -15.45 12.16
C SER A 275 -6.57 -15.45 12.19
N PRO A 276 -7.21 -15.93 13.26
CA PRO A 276 -8.66 -15.85 13.40
C PRO A 276 -9.16 -14.39 13.27
N PRO A 277 -10.28 -14.13 12.57
CA PRO A 277 -11.30 -15.10 12.14
C PRO A 277 -11.14 -15.63 10.71
N PHE A 278 -9.98 -15.44 10.06
CA PHE A 278 -9.81 -15.87 8.67
C PHE A 278 -9.67 -17.40 8.54
N PRO A 279 -10.23 -18.01 7.47
CA PRO A 279 -10.20 -19.47 7.29
C PRO A 279 -8.81 -20.10 7.28
N ILE A 280 -7.79 -19.34 6.90
CA ILE A 280 -6.39 -19.79 6.84
C ILE A 280 -5.90 -20.24 8.23
N ALA A 281 -6.38 -19.60 9.30
CA ALA A 281 -5.99 -19.97 10.66
C ALA A 281 -6.46 -21.39 11.06
N GLU A 282 -7.53 -21.89 10.45
CA GLU A 282 -8.00 -23.27 10.66
C GLU A 282 -7.29 -24.26 9.73
N LEU A 283 -6.99 -23.84 8.50
CA LEU A 283 -6.31 -24.68 7.50
C LEU A 283 -4.84 -24.91 7.84
N GLU A 284 -4.14 -23.87 8.30
CA GLU A 284 -2.72 -23.89 8.66
C GLU A 284 -2.47 -23.19 10.01
N PRO A 285 -2.84 -23.83 11.15
CA PRO A 285 -2.79 -23.19 12.47
C PRO A 285 -1.37 -22.76 12.89
N GLN A 286 -0.34 -23.44 12.39
CA GLN A 286 1.06 -23.19 12.72
C GLN A 286 1.68 -22.01 11.96
N LEU A 287 0.99 -21.49 10.92
CA LEU A 287 1.56 -20.46 10.05
C LEU A 287 1.81 -19.16 10.84
N SER A 288 0.82 -18.70 11.61
CA SER A 288 0.94 -17.47 12.41
C SER A 288 2.13 -17.50 13.38
N GLU A 289 2.34 -18.63 14.08
CA GLU A 289 3.46 -18.84 14.99
C GLU A 289 4.79 -18.91 14.25
N THR A 290 4.84 -19.61 13.11
CA THR A 290 6.05 -19.72 12.28
C THR A 290 6.51 -18.34 11.80
N LEU A 291 5.58 -17.47 11.38
CA LEU A 291 5.90 -16.10 10.97
C LEU A 291 6.45 -15.27 12.13
N LEU A 292 5.91 -15.43 13.33
CA LEU A 292 6.45 -14.76 14.51
C LEU A 292 7.84 -15.27 14.91
N GLU A 293 8.10 -16.57 14.77
CA GLU A 293 9.44 -17.12 15.00
C GLU A 293 10.46 -16.61 13.96
N MET A 294 10.07 -16.47 12.70
CA MET A 294 10.92 -15.81 11.69
C MET A 294 11.24 -14.36 12.07
N LEU A 295 10.25 -13.62 12.58
CA LEU A 295 10.43 -12.24 13.05
C LEU A 295 11.34 -12.19 14.28
N ARG A 296 11.13 -13.07 15.25
CA ARG A 296 11.96 -13.18 16.46
C ARG A 296 13.42 -13.48 16.13
N ALA A 297 13.67 -14.46 15.27
CA ALA A 297 15.03 -14.80 14.83
C ALA A 297 15.72 -13.60 14.14
N SER A 298 14.95 -12.82 13.38
CA SER A 298 15.44 -11.60 12.72
C SER A 298 15.76 -10.50 13.74
N ILE A 299 14.97 -10.31 14.79
CA ILE A 299 15.24 -9.32 15.85
C ILE A 299 16.62 -9.52 16.48
N SER A 300 16.99 -10.77 16.80
CA SER A 300 18.27 -11.07 17.46
C SER A 300 19.51 -10.80 16.60
N THR A 301 19.34 -10.65 15.28
CA THR A 301 20.44 -10.41 14.32
C THR A 301 20.36 -9.04 13.64
N ALA A 302 19.32 -8.26 13.93
CA ALA A 302 19.06 -6.98 13.30
C ALA A 302 20.01 -5.88 13.76
N SER A 303 20.27 -4.91 12.87
CA SER A 303 21.11 -3.77 13.22
C SER A 303 20.47 -2.91 14.32
N THR A 304 21.30 -2.53 15.30
CA THR A 304 20.95 -1.57 16.36
C THR A 304 21.20 -0.12 15.94
N SER A 305 21.83 0.11 14.78
CA SER A 305 22.07 1.46 14.25
C SER A 305 20.76 2.17 13.92
N LEU A 306 20.73 3.48 14.15
CA LEU A 306 19.61 4.33 13.75
C LEU A 306 19.37 4.23 12.25
N LEU A 307 18.10 4.05 11.87
CA LEU A 307 17.68 4.08 10.47
C LEU A 307 17.77 5.52 9.93
N PRO A 308 18.13 5.69 8.65
CA PRO A 308 18.09 7.00 8.02
C PRO A 308 16.64 7.52 8.00
N PRO A 309 16.44 8.84 8.17
CA PRO A 309 15.12 9.44 8.02
C PRO A 309 14.60 9.19 6.60
N THR A 310 13.45 8.52 6.49
CA THR A 310 12.81 8.26 5.20
C THR A 310 12.12 9.53 4.68
N ALA A 311 11.95 9.67 3.36
CA ALA A 311 11.33 10.86 2.76
C ALA A 311 9.93 11.17 3.34
N ASP A 312 9.16 10.14 3.70
CA ASP A 312 7.86 10.26 4.39
C ASP A 312 7.97 10.92 5.77
N ILE A 313 9.02 10.61 6.52
CA ILE A 313 9.27 11.18 7.86
C ILE A 313 9.64 12.65 7.72
N VAL A 314 10.42 13.01 6.69
CA VAL A 314 10.77 14.41 6.39
C VAL A 314 9.55 15.22 5.97
N ALA A 315 8.63 14.63 5.18
CA ALA A 315 7.38 15.28 4.78
C ALA A 315 6.39 15.43 5.94
N GLN A 316 6.29 14.45 6.83
CA GLN A 316 5.42 14.49 8.01
C GLN A 316 5.95 15.43 9.11
N ALA A 317 7.27 15.49 9.32
CA ALA A 317 7.89 16.46 10.24
C ALA A 317 7.67 17.92 9.83
N ALA A 318 7.35 18.17 8.55
CA ALA A 318 6.97 19.49 8.05
C ALA A 318 5.47 19.82 8.28
N MET A 319 4.63 18.82 8.58
CA MET A 319 3.17 18.97 8.71
C MET A 319 2.66 18.81 10.15
N GLU A 320 3.35 18.05 10.99
CA GLU A 320 2.97 17.82 12.39
C GLU A 320 4.20 18.04 13.31
N GLU A 321 4.02 18.74 14.44
CA GLU A 321 5.03 18.84 15.52
C GLU A 321 5.20 17.49 16.26
N THR A 322 5.16 16.37 15.53
CA THR A 322 5.32 15.03 16.08
C THR A 322 6.82 14.76 16.18
N GLN A 323 7.30 14.46 17.39
CA GLN A 323 8.71 14.14 17.63
C GLN A 323 9.18 13.04 16.67
N GLU A 324 10.35 13.26 16.05
CA GLU A 324 11.04 12.27 15.23
C GLU A 324 11.14 10.93 15.98
N GLU A 325 10.29 9.97 15.65
CA GLU A 325 10.43 8.61 16.18
C GLU A 325 11.66 7.99 15.52
N ARG A 326 12.78 8.03 16.23
CA ARG A 326 14.02 7.37 15.80
C ARG A 326 13.85 5.88 16.03
N HIS A 327 13.99 5.11 14.95
CA HIS A 327 13.92 3.65 14.97
C HIS A 327 15.25 3.08 14.47
N SER A 328 15.68 1.97 15.06
CA SER A 328 16.64 1.03 14.49
C SER A 328 15.92 -0.10 13.75
N GLN A 329 16.66 -0.94 13.03
CA GLN A 329 16.09 -2.16 12.44
C GLN A 329 15.53 -3.05 13.55
N GLN A 330 16.31 -3.29 14.62
CA GLN A 330 15.89 -4.13 15.75
C GLN A 330 14.60 -3.62 16.42
N SER A 331 14.53 -2.33 16.76
CA SER A 331 13.33 -1.74 17.40
C SER A 331 12.10 -1.74 16.48
N SER A 332 12.30 -1.58 15.17
CA SER A 332 11.22 -1.68 14.18
C SER A 332 10.63 -3.09 14.09
N LEU A 333 11.48 -4.11 14.11
CA LEU A 333 11.05 -5.51 14.11
C LEU A 333 10.34 -5.87 15.44
N ALA A 334 10.86 -5.38 16.57
CA ALA A 334 10.20 -5.54 17.86
C ALA A 334 8.82 -4.85 17.91
N LEU A 335 8.69 -3.67 17.29
CA LEU A 335 7.39 -3.00 17.11
C LEU A 335 6.43 -3.83 16.25
N ALA A 336 6.91 -4.42 15.15
CA ALA A 336 6.09 -5.31 14.33
C ALA A 336 5.60 -6.54 15.10
N LEU A 337 6.45 -7.08 15.99
CA LEU A 337 6.10 -8.20 16.86
C LEU A 337 4.97 -7.78 17.83
N VAL A 338 5.12 -6.62 18.46
CA VAL A 338 4.09 -6.06 19.35
C VAL A 338 2.78 -5.77 18.61
N ASP A 339 2.85 -5.20 17.41
CA ASP A 339 1.67 -4.91 16.58
C ASP A 339 0.90 -6.17 16.14
N SER A 340 1.54 -7.34 16.20
CA SER A 340 0.96 -8.61 15.79
C SER A 340 0.20 -9.32 16.93
N LEU A 341 0.47 -8.96 18.18
CA LEU A 341 -0.11 -9.58 19.38
C LEU A 341 -1.66 -9.64 19.37
N PRO A 342 -2.39 -8.61 18.92
CA PRO A 342 -3.86 -8.65 18.91
C PRO A 342 -4.46 -9.74 18.03
N TYR A 343 -3.71 -10.27 17.07
CA TYR A 343 -4.23 -11.23 16.10
C TYR A 343 -4.01 -12.68 16.53
N LEU A 344 -3.09 -12.94 17.46
CA LEU A 344 -2.65 -14.29 17.76
C LEU A 344 -3.77 -15.22 18.21
N PRO A 345 -3.76 -16.50 17.80
CA PRO A 345 -4.61 -17.52 18.40
C PRO A 345 -4.47 -17.54 19.92
N LEU A 346 -5.59 -17.68 20.65
CA LEU A 346 -5.64 -17.63 22.11
C LEU A 346 -4.57 -18.47 22.84
N PRO A 347 -4.24 -19.70 22.40
CA PRO A 347 -3.23 -20.51 23.08
C PRO A 347 -1.83 -19.88 23.08
N LEU A 348 -1.53 -19.02 22.10
CA LEU A 348 -0.22 -18.43 21.89
C LEU A 348 -0.06 -17.08 22.60
N VAL A 349 -1.15 -16.40 22.94
CA VAL A 349 -1.14 -14.99 23.39
C VAL A 349 -0.25 -14.78 24.63
N GLU A 350 -0.36 -15.64 25.62
CA GLU A 350 0.38 -15.46 26.88
C GLU A 350 1.89 -15.65 26.72
N GLU A 351 2.27 -16.70 25.99
CA GLU A 351 3.67 -16.99 25.68
C GLU A 351 4.27 -15.86 24.86
N TRP A 352 3.58 -15.43 23.81
CA TRP A 352 4.05 -14.38 22.92
C TRP A 352 4.03 -12.99 23.54
N PHE A 353 3.18 -12.70 24.53
CA PHE A 353 3.34 -11.50 25.37
C PHE A 353 4.68 -11.52 26.11
N THR A 354 5.06 -12.67 26.66
CA THR A 354 6.33 -12.83 27.36
C THR A 354 7.51 -12.68 26.41
N ILE A 355 7.46 -13.34 25.25
CA ILE A 355 8.51 -13.25 24.21
C ILE A 355 8.65 -11.82 23.69
N ALA A 356 7.54 -11.14 23.39
CA ALA A 356 7.57 -9.75 22.92
C ALA A 356 8.13 -8.78 23.97
N ALA A 357 7.79 -8.98 25.25
CA ALA A 357 8.35 -8.19 26.34
C ALA A 357 9.86 -8.44 26.52
N GLN A 358 10.33 -9.68 26.33
CA GLN A 358 11.75 -10.01 26.33
C GLN A 358 12.48 -9.36 25.15
N ALA A 359 11.96 -9.50 23.94
CA ALA A 359 12.53 -8.88 22.73
C ALA A 359 12.61 -7.35 22.84
N MET A 360 11.61 -6.70 23.45
CA MET A 360 11.68 -5.27 23.78
C MET A 360 12.82 -4.95 24.76
N ASN A 361 13.01 -5.78 25.79
CA ASN A 361 14.06 -5.57 26.79
C ASN A 361 15.48 -5.85 26.25
N GLU A 362 15.61 -6.63 25.18
CA GLU A 362 16.88 -6.86 24.46
C GLU A 362 17.40 -5.62 23.72
N ILE A 363 16.53 -4.63 23.43
CA ILE A 363 16.94 -3.36 22.82
C ILE A 363 17.78 -2.59 23.84
N GLU A 364 19.09 -2.44 23.65
CA GLU A 364 19.97 -1.81 24.64
C GLU A 364 19.68 -0.31 24.85
N ASP A 365 19.43 0.42 23.76
CA ASP A 365 19.20 1.87 23.79
C ASP A 365 17.80 2.19 24.36
N PRO A 366 17.70 2.89 25.51
CA PRO A 366 16.42 3.23 26.12
C PRO A 366 15.57 4.15 25.24
N VAL A 367 16.16 4.99 24.38
CA VAL A 367 15.43 5.88 23.48
C VAL A 367 14.71 5.09 22.39
N LEU A 368 15.32 4.02 21.90
CA LEU A 368 14.72 3.11 20.92
C LEU A 368 13.75 2.12 21.54
N ARG A 369 13.94 1.77 22.82
CA ARG A 369 13.05 0.88 23.57
C ARG A 369 11.72 1.55 23.92
N GLU A 370 11.76 2.85 24.25
CA GLU A 370 10.59 3.56 24.77
C GLU A 370 9.37 3.57 23.82
N PRO A 371 9.51 3.82 22.49
CA PRO A 371 8.39 3.70 21.56
C PRO A 371 7.77 2.29 21.53
N VAL A 372 8.60 1.24 21.60
CA VAL A 372 8.15 -0.16 21.65
C VAL A 372 7.34 -0.43 22.92
N LYS A 373 7.84 0.05 24.05
CA LYS A 373 7.18 -0.05 25.36
C LYS A 373 5.85 0.69 25.38
N GLN A 374 5.81 1.92 24.86
CA GLN A 374 4.59 2.71 24.79
C GLN A 374 3.54 2.02 23.92
N ARG A 375 3.94 1.48 22.76
CA ARG A 375 3.04 0.72 21.90
C ARG A 375 2.50 -0.54 22.57
N PHE A 376 3.35 -1.28 23.30
CA PHE A 376 2.92 -2.45 24.06
C PHE A 376 1.85 -2.08 25.10
N LEU A 377 2.14 -1.05 25.91
CA LEU A 377 1.19 -0.54 26.92
C LEU A 377 -0.11 -0.05 26.27
N GLN A 378 -0.02 0.59 25.12
CA GLN A 378 -1.19 1.03 24.36
C GLN A 378 -2.08 -0.16 23.99
N ILE A 379 -1.52 -1.24 23.42
CA ILE A 379 -2.30 -2.43 23.04
C ILE A 379 -3.05 -3.04 24.23
N LEU A 380 -2.44 -3.04 25.42
CA LEU A 380 -3.07 -3.55 26.64
C LEU A 380 -4.27 -2.71 27.12
N VAL A 381 -4.39 -1.45 26.69
CA VAL A 381 -5.38 -0.49 27.20
C VAL A 381 -6.34 0.03 26.12
N SER A 382 -5.94 0.05 24.84
CA SER A 382 -6.65 0.70 23.74
C SER A 382 -7.91 -0.03 23.26
N GLY A 383 -8.16 -1.24 23.74
CA GLY A 383 -9.24 -2.10 23.25
C GLY A 383 -8.95 -2.78 21.91
N GLU A 384 -7.70 -2.78 21.45
CA GLU A 384 -7.28 -3.56 20.28
C GLU A 384 -7.31 -5.07 20.55
N LEU A 385 -7.18 -5.49 21.80
CA LEU A 385 -7.40 -6.86 22.22
C LEU A 385 -8.91 -7.11 22.36
N ASP A 386 -9.39 -8.18 21.76
CA ASP A 386 -10.74 -8.66 22.03
C ASP A 386 -10.90 -9.16 23.48
N VAL A 387 -12.12 -9.45 23.89
CA VAL A 387 -12.46 -9.74 25.29
C VAL A 387 -11.63 -10.91 25.85
N GLU A 388 -11.42 -11.96 25.05
CA GLU A 388 -10.70 -13.16 25.49
C GLU A 388 -9.19 -12.91 25.59
N ARG A 389 -8.59 -12.23 24.59
CA ARG A 389 -7.17 -11.84 24.64
C ARG A 389 -6.90 -10.82 25.75
N ALA A 390 -7.82 -9.89 25.97
CA ALA A 390 -7.71 -8.91 27.05
C ALA A 390 -7.73 -9.59 28.43
N ALA A 391 -8.57 -10.62 28.63
CA ALA A 391 -8.58 -11.39 29.87
C ALA A 391 -7.24 -12.10 30.13
N ILE A 392 -6.63 -12.70 29.09
CA ILE A 392 -5.28 -13.27 29.16
C ILE A 392 -4.26 -12.18 29.48
N GLY A 393 -4.33 -11.02 28.83
CA GLY A 393 -3.43 -9.88 29.05
C GLY A 393 -3.49 -9.34 30.48
N VAL A 394 -4.68 -9.22 31.07
CA VAL A 394 -4.86 -8.78 32.46
C VAL A 394 -4.26 -9.79 33.43
N ALA A 395 -4.51 -11.09 33.22
CA ALA A 395 -3.93 -12.15 34.05
C ALA A 395 -2.39 -12.16 33.93
N TRP A 396 -1.87 -12.07 32.71
CA TRP A 396 -0.44 -12.01 32.43
C TRP A 396 0.23 -10.80 33.10
N TRP A 397 -0.37 -9.62 32.96
CA TRP A 397 0.10 -8.38 33.57
C TRP A 397 0.09 -8.44 35.10
N GLY A 398 -1.00 -8.95 35.70
CA GLY A 398 -1.23 -8.92 37.14
C GLY A 398 -0.53 -10.04 37.92
N THR A 399 -0.70 -11.30 37.50
CA THR A 399 -0.30 -12.48 38.29
C THR A 399 0.86 -13.27 37.69
N ARG A 400 1.17 -13.10 36.39
CA ARG A 400 2.23 -13.87 35.71
C ARG A 400 3.50 -13.07 35.40
N GLY A 401 3.68 -11.92 36.05
CA GLY A 401 4.93 -11.15 35.97
C GLY A 401 5.07 -10.23 34.75
N GLY A 402 4.02 -10.07 33.94
CA GLY A 402 4.05 -9.16 32.78
C GLY A 402 4.35 -7.71 33.16
N ARG A 403 3.77 -7.22 34.27
CA ARG A 403 4.06 -5.88 34.80
C ARG A 403 5.55 -5.66 35.09
N THR A 404 6.19 -6.64 35.73
CA THR A 404 7.62 -6.56 36.06
C THR A 404 8.50 -6.65 34.82
N LEU A 405 8.08 -7.40 33.80
CA LEU A 405 8.80 -7.49 32.54
C LEU A 405 8.77 -6.18 31.75
N ILE A 406 7.65 -5.44 31.77
CA ILE A 406 7.51 -4.20 30.98
C ILE A 406 8.00 -2.96 31.72
N LEU A 407 7.70 -2.84 33.02
CA LEU A 407 8.05 -1.65 33.81
C LEU A 407 9.37 -1.78 34.58
N GLY A 408 9.92 -2.99 34.69
CA GLY A 408 11.03 -3.29 35.58
C GLY A 408 10.63 -3.37 37.05
N VAL A 409 11.56 -3.84 37.90
CA VAL A 409 11.34 -4.08 39.34
C VAL A 409 11.09 -2.78 40.14
N SER A 410 11.43 -1.62 39.58
CA SER A 410 11.40 -0.33 40.30
C SER A 410 10.09 0.46 40.15
N ALA A 411 9.07 -0.08 39.48
CA ALA A 411 7.78 0.59 39.38
C ALA A 411 7.01 0.41 40.69
N GLU A 412 7.05 1.43 41.55
CA GLU A 412 6.32 1.48 42.81
C GLU A 412 4.89 0.92 42.65
N PRO A 413 4.42 0.10 43.60
CA PRO A 413 3.03 -0.35 43.57
C PRO A 413 2.14 0.89 43.55
N ALA A 414 1.28 0.98 42.52
CA ALA A 414 0.36 2.08 42.40
C ALA A 414 -0.49 2.08 43.67
N MET A 415 -0.33 3.11 44.50
CA MET A 415 -1.21 3.31 45.65
C MET A 415 -2.63 3.41 45.11
N MET A 416 -3.45 2.41 45.42
CA MET A 416 -4.87 2.38 45.11
C MET A 416 -5.53 3.55 45.85
N SER A 417 -5.75 4.65 45.13
CA SER A 417 -6.54 5.78 45.61
C SER A 417 -7.99 5.34 45.68
N GLY A 418 -8.38 4.81 46.83
CA GLY A 418 -9.70 4.21 47.05
C GLY A 418 -9.85 3.39 48.34
N ALA A 419 -8.75 3.11 49.06
CA ALA A 419 -8.86 2.52 50.39
C ALA A 419 -9.46 3.54 51.38
N LEU A 420 -10.67 3.27 51.86
CA LEU A 420 -11.27 3.97 53.00
C LEU A 420 -10.28 3.95 54.18
N PRO A 421 -10.07 5.07 54.89
CA PRO A 421 -9.16 5.09 56.03
C PRO A 421 -9.64 4.08 57.07
N GLY A 422 -8.77 3.12 57.39
CA GLY A 422 -8.98 2.15 58.47
C GLY A 422 -9.09 2.83 59.83
N PRO A 423 -9.68 2.17 60.83
CA PRO A 423 -10.06 2.81 62.08
C PRO A 423 -8.83 3.22 62.89
N ASP A 424 -8.72 4.52 63.19
CA ASP A 424 -7.71 5.07 64.08
C ASP A 424 -7.78 4.39 65.46
N ARG A 425 -6.68 3.74 65.84
CA ARG A 425 -6.46 3.26 67.21
C ARG A 425 -6.09 4.44 68.12
N SER A 426 -7.08 4.88 68.88
CA SER A 426 -7.04 5.33 70.28
C SER A 426 -5.77 6.01 70.81
N SER A 427 -5.87 7.29 71.16
CA SER A 427 -5.08 7.92 72.22
C SER A 427 -5.84 7.89 73.54
N HIS A 428 -5.21 7.27 74.54
CA HIS A 428 -5.64 7.22 75.94
C HIS A 428 -5.58 8.60 76.62
N LEU A 429 -6.59 8.86 77.46
CA LEU A 429 -6.37 9.20 78.88
C LEU A 429 -6.81 8.01 79.73
#